data_AF-A0A7X8M9E3-F1
#
_entry.id   AF-A0A7X8M9E3-F1
#
_cell.length_a   1.000
_cell.length_b   1.000
_cell.length_c   1.000
_cell.angle_alpha   90.00
_cell.angle_beta   90.00
_cell.angle_gamma   90.00
#
_symmetry.space_group_name_H-M   'P 1'
#
loop_
_entity.id
_entity.type
_entity.pdbx_description
1 polymer ?
#
loop_
_entity_poly.entity_id
_entity_poly.type
_entity_poly.pdbx_seq_one_letter_code
_entity_poly.pdbx_strand_id
1 'polypeptide(L)'
;VQTWLYVGLFITAHDAMHQAVAPGRRRINRWVGRIAVLSYALFSFDKLLRRHGLHHSFPASDRDPDFHDGVHTGPVRWYVHFMLHYLTVPQLIGMAVLFNLLQHVAGVALENLLILWAAPALLSTWQLFYFGTYLPHRLPQAGYQPPHRAVSSDFPVWLSLLTCFHFGYHLEHHQQPTLPWWRLPACKATNKKG
;
A
#
# COMPACT_ATOMS: atom_id res chain seq x y z
N VAL A 1 -16.21 6.00 -1.24
CA VAL A 1 -16.05 5.29 0.05
C VAL A 1 -15.41 3.92 -0.13
N GLN A 2 -15.95 3.01 -0.95
CA GLN A 2 -15.40 1.64 -1.07
C GLN A 2 -13.91 1.59 -1.43
N THR A 3 -13.46 2.40 -2.40
CA THR A 3 -12.04 2.50 -2.76
C THR A 3 -11.16 2.81 -1.56
N TRP A 4 -11.58 3.75 -0.71
CA TRP A 4 -10.86 4.13 0.49
C TRP A 4 -10.85 2.99 1.53
N LEU A 5 -11.93 2.21 1.66
CA LEU A 5 -11.95 1.03 2.53
C LEU A 5 -10.97 -0.07 2.04
N TYR A 6 -10.82 -0.25 0.73
CA TYR A 6 -9.79 -1.12 0.17
C TYR A 6 -8.38 -0.64 0.51
N VAL A 7 -8.10 0.66 0.38
CA VAL A 7 -6.83 1.24 0.87
C VAL A 7 -6.64 0.88 2.34
N GLY A 8 -7.68 1.00 3.17
CA GLY A 8 -7.66 0.63 4.58
C GLY A 8 -7.31 -0.85 4.84
N LEU A 9 -7.80 -1.77 4.01
CA LEU A 9 -7.41 -3.20 4.08
C LEU A 9 -5.89 -3.34 3.87
N PHE A 10 -5.33 -2.69 2.85
CA PHE A 10 -3.89 -2.75 2.61
C PHE A 10 -3.09 -2.10 3.75
N ILE A 11 -3.50 -0.91 4.20
CA ILE A 11 -2.83 -0.19 5.31
C ILE A 11 -2.85 -1.02 6.60
N THR A 12 -3.95 -1.72 6.89
CA THR A 12 -4.04 -2.64 8.03
C THR A 12 -3.03 -3.78 7.91
N ALA A 13 -2.89 -4.36 6.72
CA ALA A 13 -1.91 -5.42 6.49
C ALA A 13 -0.48 -4.90 6.55
N HIS A 14 -0.23 -3.70 6.02
CA HIS A 14 1.05 -3.02 6.11
C HIS A 14 1.47 -2.77 7.56
N ASP A 15 0.59 -2.21 8.40
CA ASP A 15 0.86 -2.02 9.82
C ASP A 15 1.11 -3.36 10.54
N ALA A 16 0.41 -4.42 10.13
CA ALA A 16 0.67 -5.78 10.60
C ALA A 16 2.05 -6.30 10.17
N MET A 17 2.58 -5.94 8.99
CA MET A 17 3.95 -6.29 8.60
C MET A 17 4.96 -5.70 9.59
N HIS A 18 4.72 -4.48 10.08
CA HIS A 18 5.54 -3.81 11.07
C HIS A 18 5.20 -4.11 12.54
N GLN A 19 4.26 -5.01 12.80
CA GLN A 19 3.82 -5.37 14.15
C GLN A 19 3.07 -4.26 14.90
N ALA A 20 2.57 -3.24 14.20
CA ALA A 20 1.92 -2.07 14.78
C ALA A 20 0.46 -2.34 15.20
N VAL A 21 -0.22 -3.31 14.57
CA VAL A 21 -1.62 -3.66 14.91
C VAL A 21 -1.74 -4.22 16.33
N ALA A 22 -0.80 -5.09 16.72
CA ALA A 22 -0.74 -5.66 18.06
C ALA A 22 0.72 -5.78 18.54
N PRO A 23 1.32 -4.71 19.09
CA PRO A 23 2.72 -4.68 19.48
C PRO A 23 3.10 -5.87 20.39
N GLY A 24 4.24 -6.50 20.11
CA GLY A 24 4.72 -7.69 20.82
C GLY A 24 4.00 -9.01 20.47
N ARG A 25 2.89 -8.98 19.73
CA ARG A 25 2.07 -10.18 19.43
C ARG A 25 2.19 -10.60 17.96
N ARG A 26 3.32 -11.22 17.60
CA ARG A 26 3.65 -11.55 16.19
C ARG A 26 2.61 -12.40 15.47
N ARG A 27 2.01 -13.37 16.19
CA ARG A 27 0.98 -14.26 15.62
C ARG A 27 -0.30 -13.50 15.23
N ILE A 28 -0.72 -12.55 16.07
CA ILE A 28 -1.93 -11.75 15.83
C ILE A 28 -1.72 -10.84 14.62
N ASN A 29 -0.61 -10.11 14.55
CA ASN A 29 -0.30 -9.27 13.39
C ASN A 29 -0.31 -10.08 12.09
N ARG A 30 0.39 -11.21 12.06
CA ARG A 30 0.42 -12.08 10.89
C ARG A 30 -0.97 -12.58 10.49
N TRP A 31 -1.83 -12.92 11.46
CA TRP A 31 -3.18 -13.37 11.19
C TRP A 31 -4.07 -12.25 10.64
N VAL A 32 -4.09 -11.08 11.29
CA VAL A 32 -4.83 -9.90 10.83
C VAL A 32 -4.37 -9.48 9.44
N GLY A 33 -3.06 -9.38 9.22
CA GLY A 33 -2.50 -9.00 7.94
C GLY A 33 -2.86 -9.97 6.83
N ARG A 34 -2.82 -11.29 7.09
CA ARG A 34 -3.25 -12.32 6.13
C ARG A 34 -4.71 -12.15 5.74
N ILE A 35 -5.61 -11.96 6.70
CA ILE A 35 -7.03 -11.75 6.40
C ILE A 35 -7.20 -10.48 5.56
N ALA A 36 -6.54 -9.39 5.94
CA ALA A 36 -6.68 -8.12 5.25
C ALA A 36 -6.23 -8.19 3.77
N VAL A 37 -5.05 -8.75 3.47
CA VAL A 37 -4.58 -8.88 2.08
C VAL A 37 -5.26 -9.98 1.29
N LEU A 38 -5.76 -11.03 1.96
CA LEU A 38 -6.60 -12.04 1.33
C LEU A 38 -7.94 -11.44 0.90
N SER A 39 -8.59 -10.66 1.77
CA SER A 39 -9.83 -9.94 1.44
C SER A 39 -9.63 -8.87 0.38
N TYR A 40 -8.44 -8.24 0.32
CA TYR A 40 -8.14 -7.21 -0.68
C TYR A 40 -8.16 -7.80 -2.10
N ALA A 41 -7.37 -8.84 -2.36
CA ALA A 41 -7.31 -9.45 -3.69
C ALA A 41 -6.69 -10.86 -3.67
N LEU A 42 -6.81 -11.63 -2.59
CA LEU A 42 -6.14 -12.93 -2.43
C LEU A 42 -4.60 -12.82 -2.45
N PHE A 43 -4.05 -11.70 -1.98
CA PHE A 43 -2.61 -11.51 -1.89
C PHE A 43 -1.97 -12.37 -0.79
N SER A 44 -0.72 -12.80 -1.02
CA SER A 44 0.09 -13.48 -0.01
C SER A 44 0.77 -12.47 0.93
N PHE A 45 0.39 -12.50 2.21
CA PHE A 45 1.01 -11.67 3.25
C PHE A 45 2.52 -11.89 3.34
N ASP A 46 2.99 -13.14 3.25
CA ASP A 46 4.41 -13.48 3.37
C ASP A 46 5.24 -12.92 2.21
N LYS A 47 4.70 -12.96 0.98
CA LYS A 47 5.34 -12.36 -0.19
C LYS A 47 5.40 -10.83 -0.07
N LEU A 48 4.30 -10.20 0.35
CA LEU A 48 4.25 -8.76 0.59
C LEU A 48 5.22 -8.34 1.68
N LEU A 49 5.25 -9.03 2.83
CA LEU A 49 6.18 -8.75 3.93
C LEU A 49 7.64 -8.77 3.48
N ARG A 50 8.03 -9.78 2.67
CA ARG A 50 9.40 -9.87 2.14
C ARG A 50 9.75 -8.69 1.24
N ARG A 51 8.84 -8.33 0.33
CA ARG A 51 9.04 -7.22 -0.61
C ARG A 51 9.05 -5.87 0.08
N HIS A 52 8.16 -5.68 1.02
CA HIS A 52 8.12 -4.51 1.88
C HIS A 52 9.42 -4.34 2.67
N GLY A 53 9.98 -5.44 3.18
CA GLY A 53 11.31 -5.42 3.80
C GLY A 53 12.42 -4.99 2.84
N LEU A 54 12.37 -5.41 1.57
CA LEU A 54 13.32 -4.96 0.53
C LEU A 54 13.16 -3.46 0.24
N HIS A 55 11.92 -2.97 0.14
CA HIS A 55 11.62 -1.55 -0.03
C HIS A 55 12.25 -0.69 1.09
N HIS A 56 12.08 -1.09 2.35
CA HIS A 56 12.69 -0.40 3.48
C HIS A 56 14.23 -0.50 3.52
N SER A 57 14.80 -1.61 3.05
CA SER A 57 16.24 -1.85 3.14
C SER A 57 17.03 -1.23 2.00
N PHE A 58 16.42 -1.11 0.83
CA PHE A 58 17.10 -0.64 -0.40
C PHE A 58 16.29 0.41 -1.15
N PRO A 59 15.71 1.43 -0.49
CA PRO A 59 14.79 2.35 -1.15
C PRO A 59 15.45 3.07 -2.33
N ALA A 60 14.66 3.36 -3.35
CA ALA A 60 15.12 4.03 -4.57
C ALA A 60 16.38 3.37 -5.19
N SER A 61 16.31 2.06 -5.42
CA SER A 61 17.36 1.29 -6.07
C SER A 61 16.78 0.11 -6.85
N ASP A 62 17.59 -0.55 -7.68
CA ASP A 62 17.18 -1.73 -8.46
C ASP A 62 16.73 -2.94 -7.61
N ARG A 63 16.99 -2.91 -6.30
CA ARG A 63 16.55 -3.93 -5.35
C ARG A 63 15.22 -3.62 -4.68
N ASP A 64 14.73 -2.40 -4.82
CA ASP A 64 13.44 -1.96 -4.31
C ASP A 64 12.33 -2.41 -5.29
N PRO A 65 11.44 -3.33 -4.88
CA PRO A 65 10.36 -3.79 -5.74
C PRO A 65 9.34 -2.70 -6.08
N ASP A 66 9.37 -1.58 -5.36
CA ASP A 66 8.48 -0.45 -5.54
C ASP A 66 9.11 0.64 -6.41
N PHE A 67 10.40 0.53 -6.76
CA PHE A 67 11.08 1.48 -7.60
C PHE A 67 10.73 1.29 -9.09
N HIS A 68 10.91 2.32 -9.89
CA HIS A 68 10.67 2.22 -11.33
C HIS A 68 11.74 1.36 -12.01
N ASP A 69 11.55 1.05 -13.28
CA ASP A 69 12.43 0.18 -14.09
C ASP A 69 13.77 0.83 -14.50
N GLY A 70 14.25 1.83 -13.75
CA GLY A 70 15.46 2.60 -14.06
C GLY A 70 15.35 3.58 -15.24
N VAL A 71 14.33 3.46 -16.10
CA VAL A 71 14.20 4.25 -17.34
C VAL A 71 12.95 5.14 -17.32
N HIS A 72 11.82 4.60 -16.86
CA HIS A 72 10.51 5.24 -16.96
C HIS A 72 10.04 5.74 -15.59
N THR A 73 10.40 6.98 -15.27
CA THR A 73 10.06 7.63 -13.99
C THR A 73 8.64 8.18 -13.92
N GLY A 74 7.89 8.19 -15.03
CA GLY A 74 6.53 8.71 -15.09
C GLY A 74 5.51 7.80 -14.37
N PRO A 75 4.43 8.36 -13.80
CA PRO A 75 3.54 7.64 -12.88
C PRO A 75 2.81 6.47 -13.54
N VAL A 76 2.43 6.58 -14.80
CA VAL A 76 1.66 5.52 -15.49
C VAL A 76 2.51 4.28 -15.76
N ARG A 77 3.71 4.46 -16.35
CA ARG A 77 4.60 3.31 -16.66
C ARG A 77 5.14 2.67 -15.39
N TRP A 78 5.45 3.50 -14.39
CA TRP A 78 5.85 3.00 -13.08
C TRP A 78 4.70 2.24 -12.39
N TYR A 79 3.46 2.73 -12.45
CA TYR A 79 2.31 1.98 -11.93
C TYR A 79 2.18 0.59 -12.58
N VAL A 80 2.30 0.51 -13.92
CA VAL A 80 2.25 -0.78 -14.62
C VAL A 80 3.38 -1.69 -14.14
N HIS A 81 4.61 -1.19 -14.06
CA HIS A 81 5.75 -1.95 -13.54
C HIS A 81 5.49 -2.47 -12.12
N PHE A 82 5.04 -1.60 -11.21
CA PHE A 82 4.65 -1.94 -9.84
C PHE A 82 3.60 -3.05 -9.82
N MET A 83 2.51 -2.90 -10.58
CA MET A 83 1.44 -3.91 -10.63
C MET A 83 1.92 -5.27 -11.14
N LEU A 84 2.81 -5.29 -12.15
CA LEU A 84 3.41 -6.53 -12.68
C LEU A 84 4.29 -7.24 -11.66
N HIS A 85 4.95 -6.50 -10.75
CA HIS A 85 5.63 -7.13 -9.64
C HIS A 85 4.62 -7.85 -8.75
N TYR A 86 3.54 -7.19 -8.33
CA TYR A 86 2.67 -7.66 -7.24
C TYR A 86 1.60 -8.67 -7.67
N LEU A 87 0.98 -8.48 -8.83
CA LEU A 87 -0.06 -9.38 -9.34
C LEU A 87 0.53 -10.71 -9.83
N THR A 88 -0.25 -11.77 -9.67
CA THR A 88 0.12 -13.10 -10.18
C THR A 88 -1.05 -13.73 -10.92
N VAL A 89 -0.75 -14.58 -11.90
CA VAL A 89 -1.79 -15.28 -12.67
C VAL A 89 -2.72 -16.12 -11.78
N PRO A 90 -2.23 -16.90 -10.79
CA PRO A 90 -3.11 -17.64 -9.88
C PRO A 90 -4.06 -16.74 -9.09
N GLN A 91 -3.61 -15.55 -8.69
CA GLN A 91 -4.43 -14.58 -7.98
C GLN A 91 -5.55 -14.04 -8.88
N LEU A 92 -5.24 -13.71 -10.13
CA LEU A 92 -6.23 -13.25 -11.11
C LEU A 92 -7.27 -14.34 -11.42
N ILE A 93 -6.82 -15.60 -11.56
CA ILE A 93 -7.72 -16.75 -11.73
C ILE A 93 -8.62 -16.92 -10.50
N GLY A 94 -8.06 -16.86 -9.29
CA GLY A 94 -8.82 -16.99 -8.05
C GLY A 94 -9.88 -15.90 -7.89
N MET A 95 -9.53 -14.66 -8.22
CA MET A 95 -10.50 -13.56 -8.24
C MET A 95 -11.59 -13.76 -9.30
N ALA A 96 -11.24 -14.23 -10.50
CA ALA A 96 -12.22 -14.51 -11.55
C ALA A 96 -13.19 -15.63 -11.15
N VAL A 97 -12.69 -16.69 -10.51
CA VAL A 97 -13.54 -17.76 -9.96
C VAL A 97 -14.48 -17.20 -8.89
N LEU A 98 -13.96 -16.43 -7.93
CA LEU A 98 -14.78 -15.82 -6.88
C LEU A 98 -15.85 -14.88 -7.46
N PHE A 99 -15.50 -14.09 -8.48
CA PHE A 99 -16.43 -13.23 -9.20
C PHE A 99 -17.61 -14.04 -9.76
N ASN A 100 -17.31 -15.12 -10.49
CA ASN A 100 -18.32 -15.95 -11.12
C ASN A 100 -19.17 -16.71 -10.09
N LEU A 101 -18.58 -17.16 -8.98
CA LEU A 101 -19.34 -17.78 -7.89
C LEU A 101 -20.31 -16.78 -7.25
N LEU A 102 -19.86 -15.55 -6.98
CA LEU A 102 -20.73 -14.53 -6.42
C LEU A 102 -21.86 -14.16 -7.38
N GLN A 103 -21.56 -14.01 -8.67
CA GLN A 103 -22.57 -13.64 -9.67
C GLN A 103 -23.58 -14.76 -9.91
N HIS A 104 -23.09 -15.96 -10.23
CA HIS A 104 -23.94 -17.03 -10.77
C HIS A 104 -24.46 -18.01 -9.72
N VAL A 105 -23.77 -18.15 -8.58
CA VAL A 105 -24.18 -19.06 -7.50
C VAL A 105 -24.85 -18.31 -6.37
N ALA A 106 -24.24 -17.22 -5.88
CA ALA A 106 -24.82 -16.41 -4.81
C ALA A 106 -25.85 -15.38 -5.31
N GLY A 107 -26.01 -15.23 -6.62
CA GLY A 107 -27.00 -14.33 -7.22
C GLY A 107 -26.72 -12.84 -7.02
N VAL A 108 -25.46 -12.46 -6.79
CA VAL A 108 -25.08 -11.05 -6.64
C VAL A 108 -25.19 -10.35 -7.99
N ALA A 109 -25.93 -9.24 -8.03
CA ALA A 109 -26.08 -8.43 -9.23
C ALA A 109 -24.71 -7.98 -9.79
N LEU A 110 -24.56 -8.05 -11.12
CA LEU A 110 -23.31 -7.71 -11.81
C LEU A 110 -22.86 -6.28 -11.48
N GLU A 111 -23.80 -5.34 -11.45
CA GLU A 111 -23.57 -3.94 -11.14
C GLU A 111 -22.95 -3.77 -9.75
N ASN A 112 -23.43 -4.54 -8.78
CA ASN A 112 -22.88 -4.52 -7.42
C ASN A 112 -21.46 -5.08 -7.39
N LEU A 113 -21.17 -6.17 -8.11
CA LEU A 113 -19.81 -6.69 -8.22
C LEU A 113 -18.87 -5.69 -8.89
N LEU A 114 -19.33 -4.99 -9.92
CA LEU A 114 -18.52 -3.98 -10.61
C LEU A 114 -18.27 -2.75 -9.73
N ILE A 115 -19.31 -2.18 -9.13
CA ILE A 115 -19.25 -0.87 -8.45
C ILE A 115 -18.79 -0.97 -7.00
N LEU A 116 -19.06 -2.09 -6.31
CA LEU A 116 -18.72 -2.25 -4.89
C LEU A 116 -17.48 -3.11 -4.66
N TRP A 117 -17.07 -3.92 -5.65
CA TRP A 117 -15.95 -4.86 -5.51
C TRP A 117 -14.82 -4.60 -6.51
N ALA A 118 -15.05 -4.81 -7.81
CA ALA A 118 -13.99 -4.76 -8.82
C ALA A 118 -13.41 -3.36 -9.05
N ALA A 119 -14.26 -2.36 -9.35
CA ALA A 119 -13.80 -1.00 -9.61
C ALA A 119 -13.15 -0.37 -8.36
N PRO A 120 -13.72 -0.49 -7.14
CA PRO A 120 -13.05 0.00 -5.93
C PRO A 120 -11.69 -0.63 -5.68
N ALA A 121 -11.54 -1.94 -5.86
CA ALA A 121 -10.27 -2.64 -5.68
C ALA A 121 -9.21 -2.19 -6.70
N LEU A 122 -9.61 -1.95 -7.96
CA LEU A 122 -8.69 -1.43 -8.98
C LEU A 122 -8.28 0.01 -8.67
N LEU A 123 -9.24 0.89 -8.39
CA LEU A 123 -8.98 2.29 -8.06
C LEU A 123 -8.11 2.42 -6.80
N SER A 124 -8.25 1.53 -5.82
CA SER A 124 -7.44 1.58 -4.60
C SER A 124 -6.00 1.20 -4.87
N THR A 125 -5.70 0.34 -5.85
CA THR A 125 -4.30 0.08 -6.24
C THR A 125 -3.62 1.32 -6.81
N TRP A 126 -4.34 2.09 -7.63
CA TRP A 126 -3.84 3.36 -8.14
C TRP A 126 -3.65 4.37 -7.01
N GLN A 127 -4.61 4.47 -6.09
CA GLN A 127 -4.54 5.36 -4.94
C GLN A 127 -3.34 5.03 -4.02
N LEU A 128 -3.17 3.75 -3.66
CA LEU A 128 -2.03 3.25 -2.89
C LEU A 128 -0.71 3.56 -3.58
N PHE A 129 -0.60 3.20 -4.86
CA PHE A 129 0.61 3.47 -5.64
C PHE A 129 0.90 4.97 -5.70
N TYR A 130 -0.07 5.79 -6.07
CA TYR A 130 0.19 7.20 -6.33
C TYR A 130 0.61 7.94 -5.06
N PHE A 131 -0.12 7.76 -3.96
CA PHE A 131 0.13 8.49 -2.71
C PHE A 131 1.13 7.82 -1.77
N GLY A 132 1.26 6.49 -1.82
CA GLY A 132 2.14 5.70 -0.95
C GLY A 132 3.47 5.30 -1.59
N THR A 133 3.56 5.30 -2.92
CA THR A 133 4.77 4.88 -3.64
C THR A 133 5.33 5.99 -4.53
N TYR A 134 4.56 6.46 -5.52
CA TYR A 134 5.04 7.40 -6.51
C TYR A 134 5.42 8.77 -5.92
N LEU A 135 4.49 9.45 -5.24
CA LEU A 135 4.78 10.78 -4.70
C LEU A 135 5.93 10.77 -3.66
N PRO A 136 6.01 9.78 -2.75
CA PRO A 136 7.10 9.72 -1.78
C PRO A 136 8.46 9.33 -2.36
N HIS A 137 8.52 8.57 -3.46
CA HIS A 137 9.78 8.00 -3.98
C HIS A 137 10.19 8.51 -5.36
N ARG A 138 9.39 9.31 -6.05
CA ARG A 138 9.85 10.03 -7.24
C ARG A 138 11.06 10.89 -6.89
N LEU A 139 11.98 11.07 -7.84
CA LEU A 139 13.21 11.80 -7.64
C LEU A 139 12.94 13.20 -7.05
N PRO A 140 13.40 13.48 -5.81
CA PRO A 140 13.25 14.80 -5.22
C PRO A 140 14.17 15.80 -5.93
N GLN A 141 13.82 17.09 -5.88
CA GLN A 141 14.64 18.16 -6.46
C GLN A 141 16.06 18.19 -5.86
N ALA A 142 16.20 17.91 -4.57
CA ALA A 142 17.48 17.82 -3.87
C ALA A 142 18.19 16.45 -4.07
N GLY A 143 17.66 15.58 -4.92
CA GLY A 143 18.10 14.18 -5.05
C GLY A 143 17.68 13.30 -3.87
N TYR A 144 17.99 12.00 -3.98
CA TYR A 144 17.67 11.02 -2.93
C TYR A 144 18.55 11.21 -1.71
N GLN A 145 17.93 11.46 -0.56
CA GLN A 145 18.63 11.66 0.71
C GLN A 145 18.67 10.35 1.52
N PRO A 146 19.86 9.82 1.86
CA PRO A 146 19.98 8.63 2.71
C PRO A 146 19.55 8.92 4.16
N PRO A 147 19.19 7.89 4.95
CA PRO A 147 19.14 6.47 4.54
C PRO A 147 17.82 6.08 3.87
N HIS A 148 16.75 6.86 4.05
CA HIS A 148 15.39 6.45 3.73
C HIS A 148 14.96 6.75 2.29
N ARG A 149 15.60 7.74 1.64
CA ARG A 149 15.38 8.12 0.23
C ARG A 149 13.90 8.33 -0.14
N ALA A 150 13.10 8.78 0.83
CA ALA A 150 11.69 9.08 0.70
C ALA A 150 11.42 10.53 1.11
N VAL A 151 10.35 11.11 0.57
CA VAL A 151 9.81 12.40 0.99
C VAL A 151 8.38 12.26 1.48
N SER A 152 7.96 13.18 2.33
CA SER A 152 6.58 13.21 2.83
C SER A 152 5.80 14.36 2.22
N SER A 153 4.53 14.11 1.93
CA SER A 153 3.59 15.16 1.53
C SER A 153 3.46 16.25 2.60
N ASP A 154 3.10 17.46 2.17
CA ASP A 154 2.72 18.59 3.03
C ASP A 154 1.19 18.77 3.11
N PHE A 155 0.43 17.73 2.76
CA PHE A 155 -1.02 17.78 2.87
C PHE A 155 -1.46 18.03 4.32
N PRO A 156 -2.56 18.77 4.53
CA PRO A 156 -3.17 18.87 5.86
C PRO A 156 -3.65 17.49 6.30
N VAL A 157 -3.76 17.28 7.62
CA VAL A 157 -4.09 15.97 8.23
C VAL A 157 -5.34 15.34 7.61
N TRP A 158 -6.42 16.10 7.45
CA TRP A 158 -7.67 15.58 6.88
C TRP A 158 -7.48 15.05 5.44
N LEU A 159 -6.69 15.74 4.61
CA LEU A 159 -6.47 15.32 3.22
C LEU A 159 -5.57 14.10 3.18
N SER A 160 -4.52 14.11 4.00
CA SER A 160 -3.61 12.98 4.16
C SER A 160 -4.35 11.69 4.60
N LEU A 161 -5.39 11.81 5.43
CA LEU A 161 -6.29 10.69 5.77
C LEU A 161 -7.04 10.16 4.55
N LEU A 162 -7.64 11.07 3.76
CA LEU A 162 -8.45 10.72 2.59
C LEU A 162 -7.62 10.14 1.45
N THR A 163 -6.37 10.57 1.28
CA THR A 163 -5.51 10.10 0.20
C THR A 163 -4.99 8.69 0.48
N CYS A 164 -4.48 8.41 1.68
CA CYS A 164 -3.89 7.09 1.97
C CYS A 164 -3.70 6.84 3.46
N PHE A 165 -4.66 7.16 4.35
CA PHE A 165 -4.52 6.93 5.79
C PHE A 165 -3.21 7.49 6.37
N HIS A 166 -2.82 8.69 5.97
CA HIS A 166 -1.56 9.32 6.34
C HIS A 166 -0.26 8.69 5.82
N PHE A 167 -0.35 7.66 4.99
CA PHE A 167 0.83 7.00 4.43
C PHE A 167 1.65 7.90 3.50
N GLY A 168 1.06 9.00 3.01
CA GLY A 168 1.81 10.06 2.35
C GLY A 168 2.82 10.79 3.26
N TYR A 169 2.82 10.54 4.57
CA TYR A 169 3.90 10.89 5.51
C TYR A 169 4.95 9.77 5.56
N HIS A 170 5.45 9.40 4.38
CA HIS A 170 6.22 8.18 4.17
C HIS A 170 7.64 8.25 4.72
N LEU A 171 8.25 9.44 4.76
CA LEU A 171 9.55 9.61 5.41
C LEU A 171 9.45 9.30 6.90
N GLU A 172 8.42 9.82 7.58
CA GLU A 172 8.18 9.53 9.00
C GLU A 172 7.89 8.04 9.22
N HIS A 173 7.19 7.40 8.29
CA HIS A 173 6.99 5.96 8.28
C HIS A 173 8.33 5.20 8.16
N HIS A 174 9.20 5.55 7.21
CA HIS A 174 10.52 4.93 7.07
C HIS A 174 11.42 5.13 8.29
N GLN A 175 11.31 6.28 8.97
CA GLN A 175 12.04 6.59 10.21
C GLN A 175 11.49 5.80 11.41
N GLN A 176 10.18 5.64 11.49
CA GLN A 176 9.49 4.97 12.60
C GLN A 176 8.49 3.93 12.10
N PRO A 177 8.95 2.81 11.50
CA PRO A 177 8.09 1.88 10.79
C PRO A 177 7.08 1.13 11.66
N THR A 178 7.34 1.03 12.97
CA THR A 178 6.42 0.41 13.94
C THR A 178 5.32 1.36 14.41
N LEU A 179 5.36 2.62 14.00
CA LEU A 179 4.34 3.61 14.34
C LEU A 179 3.10 3.35 13.47
N PRO A 180 1.91 3.16 14.05
CA PRO A 180 0.72 2.94 13.25
C PRO A 180 0.34 4.20 12.48
N TRP A 181 -0.35 4.01 11.35
CA TRP A 181 -0.64 5.07 10.39
C TRP A 181 -1.30 6.33 11.00
N TRP A 182 -2.18 6.16 11.99
CA TRP A 182 -2.89 7.27 12.65
C TRP A 182 -2.02 8.16 13.54
N ARG A 183 -0.78 7.73 13.84
CA ARG A 183 0.20 8.51 14.63
C ARG A 183 1.25 9.22 13.78
N LEU A 184 1.36 8.91 12.48
CA LEU A 184 2.27 9.60 11.56
C LEU A 184 2.10 11.14 11.54
N PRO A 185 0.88 11.72 11.59
CA PRO A 185 0.72 13.17 11.63
C PRO A 185 1.43 13.83 12.83
N ALA A 186 1.38 13.18 14.00
CA ALA A 186 2.02 13.67 15.21
C ALA A 186 3.55 13.61 15.10
N CYS A 187 4.09 12.50 14.55
CA CYS A 187 5.52 12.33 14.27
C CYS A 187 6.06 13.43 13.33
N LYS A 188 5.33 13.74 12.26
CA LYS A 188 5.69 14.83 11.34
C LYS A 188 5.70 16.19 12.03
N ALA A 189 4.70 16.46 12.89
CA ALA A 189 4.61 17.71 13.62
C ALA A 189 5.76 17.90 14.62
N THR A 190 6.26 16.83 15.24
CA THR A 190 7.43 16.88 16.13
C THR A 190 8.72 17.09 15.33
N ASN A 191 8.89 16.41 14.20
CA ASN A 191 10.07 16.55 13.35
C ASN A 191 10.22 17.97 12.75
N LYS A 192 9.11 18.69 12.52
CA LYS A 192 9.15 20.09 12.05
C LYS A 192 9.56 21.10 13.14
N LYS A 193 9.56 20.70 14.42
CA LYS A 193 9.88 21.57 15.57
C LYS A 193 11.31 21.40 16.08
N GLY A 194 11.99 20.32 15.71
CA GLY A 194 13.40 20.06 16.05
C GLY A 194 14.30 20.41 14.88
#